data_AF-A0A3C1C8J9-F1
#
_entry.id   AF-A0A3C1C8J9-F1
#
_cell.length_a   1.000
_cell.length_b   1.000
_cell.length_c   1.000
_cell.angle_alpha   90.00
_cell.angle_beta   90.00
_cell.angle_gamma   90.00
#
_symmetry.space_group_name_H-M   'P 1'
#
loop_
_entity.id
_entity.type
_entity.pdbx_description
1 polymer ?
#
loop_
_entity_poly.entity_id
_entity_poly.type
_entity_poly.pdbx_seq_one_letter_code
_entity_poly.pdbx_strand_id
1 'polypeptide(L)'
;MKKKSTVLVVFFLIAAIFLVSAQTEKKYVLKFGHVLTTQDPYHEAFLKMAEAVSTRTNGNLKVDVYPSAQLGVEEDILEQIRQGANIGWNTDAARLGMYVPAIAVINAPYFVDSLEEVKKLNTIPSVAAWKAELERTQGIKILSFMWVQGFRQMITNKPIRKPSDLAGLRIRTPPAPIWQESIRAIGAVPVAMA
;
A
#
# COMPACT_ATOMS: atom_id res chain seq x y z
N MET A 1 62.82 -15.38 28.56
CA MET A 1 61.43 -15.87 28.75
C MET A 1 60.36 -14.78 28.64
N LYS A 2 60.60 -13.53 29.07
CA LYS A 2 59.59 -12.44 29.04
C LYS A 2 59.09 -12.03 27.64
N LYS A 3 59.93 -12.06 26.59
CA LYS A 3 59.54 -11.67 25.21
C LYS A 3 58.53 -12.62 24.54
N LYS A 4 58.48 -13.89 24.93
CA LYS A 4 57.54 -14.89 24.36
C LYS A 4 56.11 -14.71 24.92
N SER A 5 55.96 -14.27 26.18
CA SER A 5 54.65 -13.97 26.77
C SER A 5 54.01 -12.70 26.20
N THR A 6 54.80 -11.67 25.87
CA THR A 6 54.25 -10.43 25.29
C THR A 6 53.68 -10.64 23.89
N VAL A 7 54.32 -11.47 23.06
CA VAL A 7 53.84 -11.80 21.71
C VAL A 7 52.54 -12.62 21.77
N LEU A 8 52.43 -13.55 22.74
CA LEU A 8 51.24 -14.37 22.91
C LEU A 8 50.01 -13.55 23.35
N VAL A 9 50.21 -12.57 24.24
CA VAL A 9 49.15 -11.66 24.72
C VAL A 9 48.67 -10.71 23.61
N VAL A 10 49.58 -10.21 22.77
CA VAL A 10 49.23 -9.36 21.61
C VAL A 10 48.47 -10.16 20.55
N PHE A 11 48.84 -11.42 20.30
CA PHE A 11 48.11 -12.29 19.38
C PHE A 11 46.69 -12.61 19.87
N PHE A 12 46.52 -12.82 21.19
CA PHE A 12 45.21 -13.04 21.79
C PHE A 12 44.33 -11.78 21.77
N LEU A 13 44.90 -10.58 21.96
CA LEU A 13 44.16 -9.32 21.84
C LEU A 13 43.69 -9.07 20.40
N ILE A 14 44.51 -9.37 19.40
CA ILE A 14 44.14 -9.21 17.98
C ILE A 14 43.05 -10.21 17.60
N ALA A 15 43.14 -11.47 18.04
CA ALA A 15 42.09 -12.47 17.81
C ALA A 15 40.76 -12.10 18.50
N ALA A 16 40.80 -11.48 19.69
CA ALA A 16 39.61 -11.00 20.39
C ALA A 16 38.95 -9.79 19.69
N ILE A 17 39.72 -8.95 18.98
CA ILE A 17 39.19 -7.84 18.18
C ILE A 17 38.48 -8.34 16.91
N PHE A 18 38.92 -9.45 16.31
CA PHE A 18 38.22 -10.08 15.18
C PHE A 18 36.93 -10.83 15.57
N LEU A 19 36.74 -11.11 16.87
CA LEU A 19 35.52 -11.70 17.43
C LEU A 19 34.47 -10.66 17.83
N VAL A 20 34.76 -9.36 17.69
CA VAL A 20 33.76 -8.29 17.76
C VAL A 20 32.90 -8.34 16.49
N SER A 21 31.97 -9.30 16.51
CA SER A 21 30.64 -9.18 15.92
C SER A 21 30.61 -8.72 14.45
N ALA A 22 30.91 -9.64 13.54
CA ALA A 22 30.22 -9.66 12.25
C ALA A 22 28.74 -10.02 12.51
N GLN A 23 28.01 -9.13 13.17
CA GLN A 23 26.57 -9.22 13.31
C GLN A 23 26.03 -8.98 11.90
N THR A 24 25.75 -10.08 11.18
CA THR A 24 25.17 -10.00 9.85
C THR A 24 23.87 -9.24 9.98
N GLU A 25 23.86 -8.00 9.51
CA GLU A 25 22.70 -7.14 9.54
C GLU A 25 21.58 -7.89 8.81
N LYS A 26 20.50 -8.25 9.52
CA LYS A 26 19.38 -8.98 8.92
C LYS A 26 18.83 -8.13 7.77
N LYS A 27 18.99 -8.63 6.54
CA LYS A 27 18.43 -8.00 5.34
C LYS A 27 17.01 -8.54 5.13
N TYR A 28 16.06 -7.61 5.06
CA TYR A 28 14.64 -7.87 4.80
C TYR A 28 14.29 -7.43 3.39
N VAL A 29 13.34 -8.15 2.77
CA VAL A 29 12.78 -7.79 1.46
C VAL A 29 11.28 -7.66 1.59
N LEU A 30 10.74 -6.51 1.18
CA LEU A 30 9.32 -6.26 1.02
C LEU A 30 9.00 -6.20 -0.48
N LYS A 31 8.09 -7.04 -0.96
CA LYS A 31 7.56 -6.91 -2.32
C LYS A 31 6.43 -5.89 -2.28
N PHE A 32 6.55 -4.78 -2.98
CA PHE A 32 5.53 -3.74 -3.02
C PHE A 32 4.85 -3.69 -4.37
N GLY A 33 3.57 -4.04 -4.44
CA GLY A 33 2.82 -4.08 -5.70
C GLY A 33 1.82 -2.95 -5.89
N HIS A 34 1.53 -2.62 -7.14
CA HIS A 34 0.46 -1.70 -7.54
C HIS A 34 -0.10 -2.06 -8.93
N VAL A 35 -1.33 -1.61 -9.22
CA VAL A 35 -2.01 -1.90 -10.50
C VAL A 35 -1.60 -0.96 -11.65
N LEU A 36 -0.99 0.18 -11.33
CA LEU A 36 -0.64 1.21 -12.31
C LEU A 36 0.50 0.80 -13.24
N THR A 37 0.52 1.36 -14.46
CA THR A 37 1.60 1.11 -15.42
C THR A 37 2.89 1.84 -15.00
N THR A 38 4.00 1.55 -15.68
CA THR A 38 5.28 2.22 -15.43
C THR A 38 5.32 3.67 -15.91
N GLN A 39 4.35 4.10 -16.73
CA GLN A 39 4.21 5.49 -17.19
C GLN A 39 3.43 6.35 -16.19
N ASP A 40 2.74 5.73 -15.23
CA ASP A 40 2.02 6.48 -14.22
C ASP A 40 3.02 7.19 -13.28
N PRO A 41 2.83 8.48 -12.95
CA PRO A 41 3.73 9.21 -12.06
C PRO A 41 3.89 8.56 -10.69
N TYR A 42 2.91 7.77 -10.23
CA TYR A 42 3.02 7.06 -8.97
C TYR A 42 4.02 5.91 -9.00
N HIS A 43 4.29 5.32 -10.17
CA HIS A 43 5.32 4.30 -10.26
C HIS A 43 6.69 4.88 -9.86
N GLU A 44 7.03 6.07 -10.39
CA GLU A 44 8.26 6.78 -10.01
C GLU A 44 8.27 7.13 -8.52
N ALA A 45 7.13 7.54 -7.96
CA ALA A 45 7.02 7.81 -6.52
C ALA A 45 7.27 6.56 -5.66
N PHE A 46 6.81 5.38 -6.08
CA PHE A 46 7.09 4.13 -5.37
C PHE A 46 8.54 3.69 -5.48
N LEU A 47 9.21 3.93 -6.62
CA LEU A 47 10.65 3.72 -6.75
C LEU A 47 11.44 4.64 -5.82
N LYS A 48 11.08 5.92 -5.73
CA LYS A 48 11.68 6.88 -4.79
C LYS A 48 11.44 6.48 -3.33
N MET A 49 10.25 5.96 -3.02
CA MET A 49 9.96 5.39 -1.70
C MET A 49 10.88 4.20 -1.39
N ALA A 50 11.07 3.29 -2.34
CA ALA A 50 11.96 2.13 -2.17
C ALA A 50 13.42 2.55 -1.90
N GLU A 51 13.93 3.54 -2.66
CA GLU A 51 15.26 4.10 -2.46
C GLU A 51 15.39 4.79 -1.09
N ALA A 52 14.39 5.58 -0.69
CA ALA A 52 14.38 6.27 0.60
C ALA A 52 14.35 5.28 1.78
N VAL A 53 13.60 4.18 1.67
CA VAL A 53 13.57 3.10 2.66
C VAL A 53 14.93 2.43 2.74
N SER A 54 15.52 2.06 1.61
CA SER A 54 16.85 1.46 1.56
C SER A 54 17.89 2.37 2.24
N THR A 55 17.94 3.65 1.86
CA THR A 55 18.87 4.64 2.44
C THR A 55 18.68 4.79 3.94
N ARG A 56 17.44 4.99 4.42
CA ARG A 56 17.15 5.21 5.85
C ARG A 56 17.39 3.97 6.71
N THR A 57 17.43 2.80 6.10
CA THR A 57 17.67 1.53 6.78
C THR A 57 19.09 1.00 6.56
N ASN A 58 20.00 1.78 5.95
CA ASN A 58 21.34 1.33 5.57
C ASN A 58 21.31 0.01 4.75
N GLY A 59 20.32 -0.10 3.87
CA GLY A 59 20.06 -1.28 3.04
C GLY A 59 19.47 -2.46 3.80
N ASN A 60 19.10 -2.34 5.08
CA ASN A 60 18.50 -3.44 5.84
C ASN A 60 17.11 -3.81 5.37
N LEU A 61 16.36 -2.88 4.80
CA LEU A 61 15.08 -3.16 4.17
C LEU A 61 15.15 -2.76 2.70
N LYS A 62 15.10 -3.77 1.84
CA LYS A 62 14.92 -3.59 0.40
C LYS A 62 13.43 -3.64 0.07
N VAL A 63 12.97 -2.69 -0.75
CA VAL A 63 11.61 -2.71 -1.30
C VAL A 63 11.70 -2.97 -2.80
N ASP A 64 11.16 -4.09 -3.25
CA ASP A 64 11.09 -4.45 -4.67
C ASP A 64 9.71 -4.05 -5.21
N VAL A 65 9.67 -3.12 -6.16
CA VAL A 65 8.41 -2.55 -6.69
C VAL A 65 7.93 -3.34 -7.91
N TYR A 66 6.67 -3.77 -7.89
CA TYR A 66 6.02 -4.58 -8.90
C TYR A 66 4.80 -3.83 -9.51
N PRO A 67 4.96 -3.17 -10.66
CA PRO A 67 3.88 -2.43 -11.33
C PRO A 67 2.91 -3.37 -12.06
N SER A 68 1.88 -2.80 -12.68
CA SER A 68 0.97 -3.48 -13.62
C SER A 68 0.37 -4.78 -13.08
N ALA A 69 0.06 -4.82 -11.78
CA ALA A 69 -0.50 -5.98 -11.10
C ALA A 69 0.34 -7.27 -11.23
N GLN A 70 1.67 -7.14 -11.36
CA GLN A 70 2.59 -8.29 -11.54
C GLN A 70 2.54 -9.33 -10.40
N LEU A 71 2.13 -8.95 -9.19
CA LEU A 71 2.00 -9.89 -8.08
C LEU A 71 0.64 -10.63 -8.06
N GLY A 72 -0.34 -10.17 -8.84
CA GLY A 72 -1.69 -10.74 -8.88
C GLY A 72 -2.79 -9.70 -8.75
N VAL A 73 -4.03 -10.20 -8.67
CA VAL A 73 -5.21 -9.37 -8.39
C VAL A 73 -5.20 -8.92 -6.93
N GLU A 74 -5.70 -7.72 -6.69
CA GLU A 74 -5.55 -7.03 -5.42
C GLU A 74 -6.21 -7.76 -4.24
N GLU A 75 -7.36 -8.41 -4.47
CA GLU A 75 -8.08 -9.15 -3.44
C GLU A 75 -7.24 -10.32 -2.88
N ASP A 76 -6.59 -11.08 -3.77
CA ASP A 76 -5.70 -12.18 -3.37
C ASP A 76 -4.44 -11.66 -2.65
N ILE A 77 -3.96 -10.47 -3.03
CA ILE A 77 -2.82 -9.84 -2.36
C ILE A 77 -3.17 -9.41 -0.94
N LEU A 78 -4.36 -8.83 -0.73
CA LEU A 78 -4.80 -8.46 0.62
C LEU A 78 -4.92 -9.70 1.51
N GLU A 79 -5.42 -10.82 0.99
CA GLU A 79 -5.43 -12.10 1.73
C GLU A 79 -4.02 -12.61 2.07
N GLN A 80 -3.07 -12.53 1.13
CA GLN A 80 -1.67 -12.89 1.40
C GLN A 80 -1.05 -12.01 2.50
N ILE A 81 -1.33 -10.70 2.49
CA ILE A 81 -0.88 -9.78 3.54
C ILE A 81 -1.44 -10.21 4.91
N ARG A 82 -2.74 -10.53 4.98
CA ARG A 82 -3.38 -11.03 6.22
C ARG A 82 -2.74 -12.32 6.74
N GLN A 83 -2.26 -13.17 5.83
CA GLN A 83 -1.54 -14.40 6.16
C GLN A 83 -0.05 -14.19 6.52
N GLY A 84 0.42 -12.94 6.53
CA GLY A 84 1.79 -12.59 6.93
C GLY A 84 2.82 -12.67 5.80
N ALA A 85 2.38 -12.69 4.54
CA ALA A 85 3.30 -12.57 3.41
C ALA A 85 4.07 -11.24 3.48
N ASN A 86 5.32 -11.25 2.99
CA ASN A 86 6.18 -10.06 2.94
C ASN A 86 5.81 -9.13 1.78
N ILE A 87 4.54 -8.75 1.70
CA ILE A 87 3.96 -7.95 0.63
C ILE A 87 3.42 -6.63 1.21
N GLY A 88 3.72 -5.53 0.52
CA GLY A 88 2.99 -4.27 0.65
C GLY A 88 2.19 -4.04 -0.63
N TRP A 89 1.06 -3.36 -0.52
CA TRP A 89 0.22 -3.08 -1.68
C TRP A 89 -0.32 -1.66 -1.63
N ASN A 90 -0.40 -1.04 -2.80
CA ASN A 90 -1.15 0.18 -3.00
C ASN A 90 -2.64 -0.15 -3.18
N THR A 91 -3.41 -0.05 -2.09
CA THR A 91 -4.87 -0.34 -2.03
C THR A 91 -5.71 0.92 -1.89
N ASP A 92 -7.03 0.78 -2.07
CA ASP A 92 -8.04 1.80 -1.76
C ASP A 92 -8.87 1.47 -0.50
N ALA A 93 -9.57 2.47 0.06
CA ALA A 93 -10.39 2.29 1.26
C ALA A 93 -11.69 1.53 0.98
N ALA A 94 -12.21 1.58 -0.26
CA ALA A 94 -13.37 0.80 -0.68
C ALA A 94 -13.14 -0.71 -0.51
N ARG A 95 -11.97 -1.22 -0.89
CA ARG A 95 -11.59 -2.63 -0.71
C ARG A 95 -11.29 -2.99 0.73
N LEU A 96 -10.65 -2.09 1.48
CA LEU A 96 -10.49 -2.29 2.93
C LEU A 96 -11.84 -2.36 3.67
N GLY A 97 -12.89 -1.79 3.07
CA GLY A 97 -14.29 -1.96 3.45
C GLY A 97 -14.79 -3.40 3.50
N MET A 98 -14.14 -4.34 2.82
CA MET A 98 -14.46 -5.77 2.93
C MET A 98 -14.15 -6.33 4.32
N TYR A 99 -13.28 -5.67 5.08
CA TYR A 99 -12.88 -6.10 6.42
C TYR A 99 -13.35 -5.17 7.53
N VAL A 100 -13.28 -3.85 7.29
CA VAL A 100 -13.85 -2.84 8.21
C VAL A 100 -14.82 -1.98 7.40
N PRO A 101 -16.12 -2.34 7.35
CA PRO A 101 -17.09 -1.73 6.43
C PRO A 101 -17.16 -0.20 6.46
N ALA A 102 -17.00 0.40 7.66
CA ALA A 102 -17.08 1.84 7.82
C ALA A 102 -15.98 2.61 7.06
N ILE A 103 -14.79 2.03 6.86
CA ILE A 103 -13.69 2.70 6.16
C ILE A 103 -14.00 2.96 4.68
N ALA A 104 -14.90 2.17 4.10
CA ALA A 104 -15.29 2.27 2.69
C ALA A 104 -15.86 3.66 2.34
N VAL A 105 -16.48 4.33 3.31
CA VAL A 105 -17.13 5.64 3.13
C VAL A 105 -16.19 6.70 2.56
N ILE A 106 -14.88 6.57 2.79
CA ILE A 106 -13.85 7.46 2.24
C ILE A 106 -13.89 7.50 0.70
N ASN A 107 -14.32 6.41 0.06
CA ASN A 107 -14.47 6.31 -1.39
C ASN A 107 -15.91 6.50 -1.87
N ALA A 108 -16.85 6.89 -1.01
CA ALA A 108 -18.20 7.24 -1.42
C ALA A 108 -18.18 8.44 -2.39
N PRO A 109 -19.10 8.50 -3.36
CA PRO A 109 -19.12 9.57 -4.34
C PRO A 109 -19.46 10.88 -3.63
N TYR A 110 -18.71 11.94 -3.93
CA TYR A 110 -18.87 13.26 -3.31
C TYR A 110 -18.68 13.29 -1.78
N PHE A 111 -17.90 12.35 -1.23
CA PHE A 111 -17.60 12.34 0.22
C PHE A 111 -16.74 13.52 0.67
N VAL A 112 -15.85 13.99 -0.20
CA VAL A 112 -14.96 15.14 0.01
C VAL A 112 -14.89 15.98 -1.25
N ASP A 113 -14.76 17.30 -1.08
CA ASP A 113 -14.81 18.27 -2.17
C ASP A 113 -13.43 18.76 -2.62
N SER A 114 -12.39 18.55 -1.80
CA SER A 114 -11.05 19.06 -2.10
C SER A 114 -9.93 18.19 -1.55
N LEU A 115 -8.73 18.36 -2.10
CA LEU A 115 -7.52 17.72 -1.58
C LEU A 115 -7.20 18.16 -0.13
N GLU A 116 -7.63 19.35 0.29
CA GLU A 116 -7.47 19.79 1.67
C GLU A 116 -8.38 19.00 2.63
N GLU A 117 -9.58 18.64 2.22
CA GLU A 117 -10.45 17.75 2.99
C GLU A 117 -9.92 16.32 3.04
N VAL A 118 -9.35 15.83 1.94
CA VAL A 118 -8.65 14.53 1.92
C VAL A 118 -7.53 14.51 2.96
N LYS A 119 -6.74 15.58 3.07
CA LYS A 119 -5.68 15.68 4.09
C LYS A 119 -6.24 15.58 5.51
N LYS A 120 -7.38 16.23 5.78
CA LYS A 120 -8.04 16.23 7.10
C LYS A 120 -8.49 14.83 7.53
N LEU A 121 -8.75 13.90 6.60
CA LEU A 121 -9.11 12.51 6.94
C LEU A 121 -8.09 11.84 7.87
N ASN A 122 -6.80 12.19 7.75
CA ASN A 122 -5.75 11.65 8.61
C ASN A 122 -5.88 12.04 10.08
N THR A 123 -6.58 13.14 10.37
CA THR A 123 -6.77 13.66 11.73
C THR A 123 -8.12 13.29 12.34
N ILE A 124 -9.01 12.63 11.58
CA ILE A 124 -10.33 12.26 12.08
C ILE A 124 -10.22 11.04 13.01
N PRO A 125 -10.77 11.11 14.24
CA PRO A 125 -10.70 10.00 15.20
C PRO A 125 -11.30 8.69 14.69
N SER A 126 -12.40 8.74 13.92
CA SER A 126 -13.00 7.53 13.34
C SER A 126 -12.07 6.85 12.34
N VAL A 127 -11.36 7.62 11.50
CA VAL A 127 -10.38 7.07 10.55
C VAL A 127 -9.22 6.40 11.31
N ALA A 128 -8.73 7.03 12.37
CA ALA A 128 -7.70 6.42 13.23
C ALA A 128 -8.20 5.11 13.87
N ALA A 129 -9.44 5.07 14.35
CA ALA A 129 -10.06 3.87 14.91
C ALA A 129 -10.18 2.74 13.88
N TRP A 130 -10.62 3.04 12.65
CA TRP A 130 -10.73 2.03 11.58
C TRP A 130 -9.37 1.45 11.18
N LYS A 131 -8.32 2.28 11.14
CA LYS A 131 -6.94 1.81 10.91
C LYS A 131 -6.48 0.83 12.00
N ALA A 132 -6.71 1.20 13.26
CA ALA A 132 -6.36 0.36 14.40
C ALA A 132 -7.16 -0.95 14.40
N GLU A 133 -8.43 -0.90 13.99
CA GLU A 133 -9.27 -2.09 13.85
C GLU A 133 -8.76 -3.02 12.74
N LEU A 134 -8.39 -2.49 11.57
CA LEU A 134 -7.77 -3.28 10.49
C LEU A 134 -6.48 -3.97 10.96
N GLU A 135 -5.60 -3.24 11.65
CA GLU A 135 -4.35 -3.81 12.16
C GLU A 135 -4.63 -4.90 13.20
N ARG A 136 -5.52 -4.64 14.16
CA ARG A 136 -5.85 -5.57 15.25
C ARG A 136 -6.59 -6.82 14.79
N THR A 137 -7.53 -6.68 13.85
CA THR A 137 -8.45 -7.78 13.48
C THR A 137 -8.04 -8.50 12.21
N GLN A 138 -7.31 -7.84 11.31
CA GLN A 138 -6.96 -8.39 10.01
C GLN A 138 -5.45 -8.48 9.78
N GLY A 139 -4.62 -7.93 10.67
CA GLY A 139 -3.18 -7.84 10.42
C GLY A 139 -2.80 -6.88 9.29
N ILE A 140 -3.75 -6.04 8.84
CA ILE A 140 -3.50 -5.06 7.77
C ILE A 140 -3.09 -3.72 8.40
N LYS A 141 -1.82 -3.36 8.25
CA LYS A 141 -1.30 -2.08 8.71
C LYS A 141 -1.27 -1.05 7.58
N ILE A 142 -2.11 -0.02 7.69
CA ILE A 142 -2.09 1.09 6.73
C ILE A 142 -0.91 2.01 7.04
N LEU A 143 0.03 2.11 6.10
CA LEU A 143 1.22 2.96 6.23
C LEU A 143 0.95 4.43 5.91
N SER A 144 0.05 4.72 4.95
CA SER A 144 -0.26 6.08 4.51
C SER A 144 -1.61 6.16 3.82
N PHE A 145 -2.30 7.28 4.00
CA PHE A 145 -3.47 7.70 3.19
C PHE A 145 -3.14 8.85 2.22
N MET A 146 -1.88 9.27 2.13
CA MET A 146 -1.47 10.44 1.34
C MET A 146 -1.40 10.17 -0.17
N TRP A 147 -2.01 9.07 -0.62
CA TRP A 147 -2.04 8.69 -2.02
C TRP A 147 -3.40 9.02 -2.63
N VAL A 148 -3.42 10.00 -3.53
CA VAL A 148 -4.66 10.53 -4.13
C VAL A 148 -4.56 10.49 -5.64
N GLN A 149 -5.17 9.50 -6.29
CA GLN A 149 -5.20 9.36 -7.76
C GLN A 149 -6.03 10.42 -8.49
N GLY A 150 -6.34 11.54 -7.84
CA GLY A 150 -7.17 12.61 -8.39
C GLY A 150 -8.67 12.27 -8.39
N PHE A 151 -9.40 13.04 -9.19
CA PHE A 151 -10.86 12.95 -9.28
C PHE A 151 -11.28 11.93 -10.33
N ARG A 152 -12.13 10.97 -9.94
CA ARG A 152 -12.63 9.95 -10.87
C ARG A 152 -13.72 10.55 -11.77
N GLN A 153 -13.64 10.26 -13.06
CA GLN A 153 -14.60 10.69 -14.09
C GLN A 153 -15.21 9.47 -14.79
N MET A 154 -16.40 9.63 -15.36
CA MET A 154 -16.97 8.60 -16.23
C MET A 154 -16.27 8.63 -17.58
N ILE A 155 -15.75 7.48 -18.01
CA ILE A 155 -15.18 7.28 -19.33
C ILE A 155 -16.07 6.28 -20.07
N THR A 156 -16.72 6.75 -21.13
CA THR A 156 -17.75 6.02 -21.86
C THR A 156 -17.56 6.17 -23.36
N ASN A 157 -18.15 5.26 -24.14
CA ASN A 157 -18.15 5.29 -25.60
C ASN A 157 -19.12 6.31 -26.22
N LYS A 158 -20.00 6.91 -25.40
CA LYS A 158 -20.91 7.98 -25.78
C LYS A 158 -20.85 9.11 -24.74
N PRO A 159 -21.16 10.36 -25.10
CA PRO A 159 -21.21 11.46 -24.15
C PRO A 159 -22.24 11.22 -23.03
N ILE A 160 -21.88 11.59 -21.80
CA ILE A 160 -22.75 11.59 -20.63
C ILE A 160 -22.78 13.01 -20.08
N ARG A 161 -23.97 13.63 -20.04
CA ARG A 161 -24.14 15.01 -19.56
C ARG A 161 -25.10 15.14 -18.37
N LYS A 162 -25.93 14.12 -18.15
CA LYS A 162 -26.85 14.03 -17.02
C LYS A 162 -27.00 12.58 -16.56
N PRO A 163 -27.41 12.33 -15.31
CA PRO A 163 -27.55 10.96 -14.79
C PRO A 163 -28.42 10.04 -15.65
N SER A 164 -29.50 10.56 -16.26
CA SER A 164 -30.37 9.75 -17.14
C SER A 164 -29.65 9.16 -18.36
N ASP A 165 -28.52 9.73 -18.79
CA ASP A 165 -27.75 9.22 -19.94
C ASP A 165 -27.02 7.90 -19.60
N LEU A 166 -26.82 7.63 -18.30
CA LEU A 166 -26.22 6.41 -17.75
C LEU A 166 -27.23 5.26 -17.62
N ALA A 167 -28.53 5.52 -17.78
CA ALA A 167 -29.58 4.54 -17.59
C ALA A 167 -29.34 3.27 -18.43
N GLY A 168 -29.24 2.12 -17.75
CA GLY A 168 -29.02 0.82 -18.38
C GLY A 168 -27.62 0.60 -18.95
N LEU A 169 -26.69 1.56 -18.83
CA LEU A 169 -25.31 1.36 -19.26
C LEU A 169 -24.57 0.42 -18.32
N ARG A 170 -23.84 -0.52 -18.90
CA ARG A 170 -22.94 -1.41 -18.18
C ARG A 170 -21.61 -0.68 -17.95
N ILE A 171 -21.29 -0.39 -16.70
CA ILE A 171 -20.08 0.35 -16.31
C ILE A 171 -19.20 -0.56 -15.47
N ARG A 172 -17.95 -0.77 -15.91
CA ARG A 172 -16.99 -1.56 -15.14
C ARG A 172 -16.65 -0.86 -13.82
N THR A 173 -16.61 -1.63 -12.74
CA THR A 173 -16.09 -1.19 -11.43
C THR A 173 -15.03 -2.16 -10.92
N PRO A 174 -14.12 -1.71 -10.03
CA PRO A 174 -13.44 -2.64 -9.12
C PRO A 174 -14.48 -3.42 -8.29
N PRO A 175 -14.15 -4.62 -7.79
CA PRO A 175 -15.09 -5.50 -7.09
C PRO A 175 -15.29 -5.11 -5.61
N ALA A 176 -15.35 -3.81 -5.30
CA ALA A 176 -15.69 -3.32 -3.96
C ALA A 176 -17.18 -2.89 -3.91
N PRO A 177 -17.94 -3.23 -2.84
CA PRO A 177 -19.36 -2.91 -2.74
C PRO A 177 -19.68 -1.43 -2.93
N ILE A 178 -18.93 -0.53 -2.27
CA ILE A 178 -19.21 0.90 -2.37
C ILE A 178 -19.02 1.45 -3.79
N TRP A 179 -18.09 0.91 -4.58
CA TRP A 179 -17.95 1.29 -5.99
C TRP A 179 -19.14 0.84 -6.83
N GLN A 180 -19.62 -0.39 -6.61
CA GLN A 180 -20.78 -0.91 -7.32
C GLN A 180 -22.04 -0.12 -6.99
N GLU A 181 -22.26 0.16 -5.71
CA GLU A 181 -23.42 0.92 -5.26
C GLU A 181 -23.37 2.39 -5.69
N SER A 182 -22.18 2.98 -5.80
CA SER A 182 -22.02 4.32 -6.40
C SER A 182 -22.52 4.38 -7.83
N ILE A 183 -22.16 3.39 -8.66
CA ILE A 183 -22.60 3.31 -10.06
C ILE A 183 -24.09 2.99 -10.15
N ARG A 184 -24.60 2.13 -9.27
CA ARG A 184 -26.02 1.80 -9.21
C ARG A 184 -26.87 3.01 -8.82
N ALA A 185 -26.43 3.78 -7.83
CA ALA A 185 -27.12 4.97 -7.33
C ALA A 185 -27.27 6.07 -8.40
N ILE A 186 -26.33 6.16 -9.35
CA ILE A 186 -26.41 7.11 -10.47
C ILE A 186 -27.14 6.57 -11.71
N GLY A 187 -27.77 5.39 -11.60
CA GLY A 187 -28.67 4.82 -12.63
C GLY A 187 -28.00 3.87 -13.63
N ALA A 188 -26.71 3.57 -13.48
CA ALA A 188 -26.01 2.61 -14.32
C ALA A 188 -26.04 1.19 -13.72
N VAL A 189 -25.65 0.21 -14.55
CA VAL A 189 -25.49 -1.19 -14.16
C VAL A 189 -23.99 -1.44 -13.88
N PRO A 190 -23.56 -1.59 -12.62
CA PRO A 190 -22.17 -1.92 -12.33
C PRO A 190 -21.81 -3.32 -12.82
N VAL A 191 -20.60 -3.47 -13.34
CA VAL A 191 -20.00 -4.75 -13.72
C VAL A 191 -18.66 -4.87 -13.00
N ALA A 192 -18.61 -5.69 -11.94
CA ALA A 192 -17.38 -5.94 -11.21
C ALA A 192 -16.39 -6.74 -12.06
N MET A 193 -15.19 -6.22 -12.24
CA MET A 193 -14.09 -6.90 -12.95
C MET A 193 -12.77 -6.53 -12.30
N ALA A 194 -11.84 -7.48 -12.22
CA ALA A 194 -10.45 -7.25 -11.80
C ALA A 194 -9.68 -6.48 -12.88
#